data_AF-A0A820JBJ7-F1
#
_entry.id   AF-A0A820JBJ7-F1
#
_cell.length_a   1.000
_cell.length_b   1.000
_cell.length_c   1.000
_cell.angle_alpha   90.00
_cell.angle_beta   90.00
_cell.angle_gamma   90.00
#
_symmetry.space_group_name_H-M   'P 1'
#
loop_
_entity.id
_entity.type
_entity.pdbx_description
1 polymer ?
#
loop_
_entity_poly.entity_id
_entity_poly.type
_entity_poly.pdbx_seq_one_letter_code
_entity_poly.pdbx_strand_id
1 'polypeptide(L)'
;MGGNKALKVTSLIVIMVIFFYMLNIHFQSVNISQLSKNKLVFNSTKQCTIILRHGIGRLGNLLFQFASAYGLSLTYSCRLHLDQQLIDELQKSFEINLTNLLPKSQLNNSTLTNRVYNHCSYIPILLNSNNSYSVELSGYWQVYRYFIDHMERIKQQLRFKRSILDRVNNFFDKNTSKNVSTSVGIHIRRGDFLRVRRVSSDKY
;
A
#
# COMPACT_ATOMS: atom_id res chain seq x y z
N MET A 1 -59.20 1.74 -8.76
CA MET A 1 -58.34 0.76 -9.45
C MET A 1 -56.91 0.86 -8.91
N GLY A 2 -56.63 0.18 -7.79
CA GLY A 2 -55.38 0.32 -7.02
C GLY A 2 -54.70 -1.02 -6.70
N GLY A 3 -54.78 -1.98 -7.62
CA GLY A 3 -54.42 -3.39 -7.34
C GLY A 3 -53.04 -3.87 -7.81
N ASN A 4 -52.14 -3.01 -8.31
CA ASN A 4 -50.91 -3.48 -9.00
C ASN A 4 -49.57 -3.01 -8.42
N LYS A 5 -49.57 -2.38 -7.23
CA LYS A 5 -48.32 -1.97 -6.56
C LYS A 5 -47.83 -2.98 -5.51
N ALA A 6 -48.73 -3.74 -4.88
CA ALA A 6 -48.36 -4.73 -3.87
C ALA A 6 -47.63 -5.96 -4.46
N LEU A 7 -48.02 -6.42 -5.64
CA LEU A 7 -47.44 -7.61 -6.28
C LEU A 7 -46.00 -7.40 -6.79
N LYS A 8 -45.61 -6.16 -7.12
CA LYS A 8 -44.24 -5.84 -7.56
C LYS A 8 -43.26 -5.71 -6.38
N VAL A 9 -43.75 -5.28 -5.21
CA VAL A 9 -42.92 -5.12 -4.00
C VAL A 9 -42.62 -6.47 -3.35
N THR A 10 -43.59 -7.39 -3.33
CA THR A 10 -43.37 -8.75 -2.81
C THR A 10 -42.40 -9.55 -3.66
N SER A 11 -42.42 -9.38 -4.99
CA SER A 11 -41.49 -10.05 -5.90
C SER A 11 -40.03 -9.54 -5.76
N LEU A 12 -39.84 -8.23 -5.51
CA LEU A 12 -38.50 -7.67 -5.28
C LEU A 12 -37.87 -8.11 -3.95
N ILE A 13 -38.68 -8.25 -2.90
CA ILE A 13 -38.22 -8.71 -1.58
C ILE A 13 -37.77 -10.16 -1.63
N VAL A 14 -38.49 -11.03 -2.36
CA VAL A 14 -38.09 -12.44 -2.54
C VAL A 14 -36.76 -12.56 -3.30
N ILE A 15 -36.54 -11.72 -4.32
CA ILE A 15 -35.27 -11.70 -5.07
C ILE A 15 -34.11 -11.20 -4.18
N MET A 16 -34.31 -10.18 -3.34
CA MET A 16 -33.27 -9.73 -2.40
C MET A 16 -32.94 -10.77 -1.33
N VAL A 17 -33.94 -11.47 -0.80
CA VAL A 17 -33.72 -12.54 0.20
C VAL A 17 -32.96 -13.71 -0.43
N ILE A 18 -33.28 -14.12 -1.65
CA ILE A 18 -32.54 -15.17 -2.38
C ILE A 18 -31.11 -14.71 -2.70
N PHE A 19 -30.89 -13.44 -3.07
CA PHE A 19 -29.55 -12.90 -3.32
C PHE A 19 -28.70 -12.86 -2.05
N PHE A 20 -29.28 -12.51 -0.90
CA PHE A 20 -28.60 -12.59 0.40
C PHE A 20 -28.36 -14.03 0.88
N TYR A 21 -29.26 -14.97 0.57
CA TYR A 21 -29.05 -16.38 0.88
C TYR A 21 -27.94 -16.99 0.01
N MET A 22 -27.85 -16.60 -1.26
CA MET A 22 -26.79 -17.04 -2.18
C MET A 22 -25.42 -16.40 -1.84
N LEU A 23 -25.39 -15.15 -1.35
CA LEU A 23 -24.15 -14.56 -0.83
C LEU A 23 -23.67 -15.27 0.46
N ASN A 24 -24.60 -15.69 1.33
CA ASN A 24 -24.26 -16.41 2.56
C ASN A 24 -23.80 -17.85 2.29
N ILE A 25 -24.37 -18.54 1.30
CA ILE A 25 -23.92 -19.89 0.91
C ILE A 25 -22.52 -19.83 0.25
N HIS A 26 -22.14 -18.71 -0.40
CA HIS A 26 -20.77 -18.57 -0.90
C HIS A 26 -19.74 -18.19 0.19
N PHE A 27 -20.20 -17.73 1.37
CA PHE A 27 -19.34 -17.30 2.48
C PHE A 27 -19.09 -18.37 3.56
N GLN A 28 -19.70 -19.55 3.46
CA GLN A 28 -19.58 -20.62 4.47
C GLN A 28 -18.68 -21.81 4.08
N SER A 29 -17.62 -21.60 3.30
CA SER A 29 -16.60 -22.65 3.14
C SER A 29 -15.16 -22.14 3.08
N VAL A 30 -14.82 -21.09 3.84
CA VAL A 30 -13.42 -20.83 4.18
C VAL A 30 -13.19 -21.27 5.62
N ASN A 31 -12.62 -22.46 5.77
CA ASN A 31 -12.25 -23.05 7.05
C ASN A 31 -11.06 -22.25 7.62
N ILE A 32 -11.35 -21.23 8.44
CA ILE A 32 -10.34 -20.31 9.03
C ILE A 32 -9.35 -21.05 9.94
N SER A 33 -9.65 -22.27 10.37
CA SER A 33 -8.75 -23.15 11.13
C SER A 33 -7.59 -23.75 10.32
N GLN A 34 -7.61 -23.67 8.98
CA GLN A 34 -6.49 -24.09 8.12
C GLN A 34 -5.53 -22.94 7.73
N LEU A 35 -5.90 -21.68 8.01
CA LEU A 35 -5.12 -20.49 7.62
C LEU A 35 -3.93 -20.15 8.54
N SER A 36 -3.72 -20.87 9.64
CA SER A 36 -2.58 -20.62 10.56
C SER A 36 -1.45 -21.66 10.52
N LYS A 37 -1.49 -22.66 9.63
CA LYS A 37 -0.45 -23.71 9.55
C LYS A 37 0.31 -23.82 8.23
N ASN A 38 0.01 -22.99 7.24
CA ASN A 38 0.88 -22.88 6.08
C ASN A 38 1.91 -21.78 6.32
N LYS A 39 2.98 -22.15 7.02
CA LYS A 39 4.27 -21.48 6.90
C LYS A 39 4.56 -21.44 5.40
N LEU A 40 4.48 -20.26 4.78
CA LEU A 40 4.76 -20.06 3.36
C LEU A 40 6.20 -20.51 3.10
N VAL A 41 6.35 -21.79 2.77
CA VAL A 41 7.57 -22.32 2.18
C VAL A 41 7.62 -21.73 0.79
N PHE A 42 8.52 -20.77 0.61
CA PHE A 42 8.73 -20.01 -0.61
C PHE A 42 9.40 -20.90 -1.66
N ASN A 43 8.68 -21.87 -2.21
CA ASN A 43 9.08 -22.63 -3.38
C ASN A 43 8.31 -22.11 -4.59
N SER A 44 8.91 -21.20 -5.37
CA SER A 44 8.35 -20.76 -6.65
C SER A 44 9.47 -20.39 -7.62
N THR A 45 9.40 -20.98 -8.82
CA THR A 45 10.35 -20.94 -9.93
C THR A 45 10.29 -19.66 -10.78
N LYS A 46 9.68 -18.57 -10.28
CA LYS A 46 9.81 -17.21 -10.87
C LYS A 46 10.74 -16.35 -10.01
N GLN A 47 11.96 -16.15 -10.49
CA GLN A 47 12.98 -15.32 -9.83
C GLN A 47 12.85 -13.85 -10.23
N CYS A 48 11.79 -13.16 -9.78
CA CYS A 48 11.76 -11.70 -9.85
C CYS A 48 12.07 -11.08 -8.48
N THR A 49 12.75 -9.94 -8.50
CA THR A 49 13.08 -9.17 -7.30
C THR A 49 12.69 -7.71 -7.50
N ILE A 50 11.94 -7.14 -6.56
CA ILE A 50 11.75 -5.69 -6.46
C ILE A 50 12.78 -5.15 -5.49
N ILE A 51 13.55 -4.15 -5.91
CA ILE A 51 14.64 -3.57 -5.13
C ILE A 51 14.35 -2.08 -4.92
N LEU A 52 14.36 -1.64 -3.66
CA LEU A 52 14.33 -0.23 -3.28
C LEU A 52 15.54 0.07 -2.39
N ARG A 53 16.59 0.62 -3.00
CA ARG A 53 17.90 0.83 -2.34
C ARG A 53 17.98 2.10 -1.50
N HIS A 54 17.21 3.13 -1.82
CA HIS A 54 17.27 4.40 -1.12
C HIS A 54 15.90 5.06 -1.12
N GLY A 55 15.48 5.56 0.04
CA GLY A 55 14.30 6.40 0.15
C GLY A 55 14.67 7.87 -0.11
N ILE A 56 13.92 8.55 -0.98
CA ILE A 56 14.11 9.99 -1.24
C ILE A 56 12.97 10.85 -0.69
N GLY A 57 13.31 12.03 -0.17
CA GLY A 57 12.35 13.00 0.35
C GLY A 57 11.88 12.72 1.78
N ARG A 58 10.79 13.40 2.18
CA ARG A 58 10.22 13.31 3.54
C ARG A 58 9.27 12.11 3.69
N LEU A 59 8.77 11.90 4.90
CA LEU A 59 7.91 10.76 5.27
C LEU A 59 6.85 10.39 4.23
N GLY A 60 6.06 11.36 3.73
CA GLY A 60 5.02 11.07 2.72
C GLY A 60 5.57 10.41 1.45
N ASN A 61 6.76 10.82 0.99
CA ASN A 61 7.41 10.19 -0.16
C ASN A 61 7.96 8.82 0.19
N LEU A 62 8.50 8.63 1.39
CA LEU A 62 8.98 7.32 1.85
C LEU A 62 7.83 6.32 1.92
N LEU A 63 6.65 6.76 2.37
CA LEU A 63 5.44 5.95 2.39
C LEU A 63 5.01 5.51 0.98
N PHE A 64 5.06 6.40 0.00
CA PHE A 64 4.76 6.04 -1.40
C PHE A 64 5.77 5.06 -1.98
N GLN A 65 7.07 5.30 -1.75
CA GLN A 65 8.13 4.40 -2.23
C GLN A 65 7.98 3.00 -1.62
N PHE A 66 7.78 2.92 -0.30
CA PHE A 66 7.52 1.68 0.41
C PHE A 66 6.25 0.97 -0.09
N ALA A 67 5.13 1.68 -0.15
CA ALA A 67 3.85 1.11 -0.55
C ALA A 67 3.92 0.57 -1.99
N SER A 68 4.51 1.32 -2.92
CA SER A 68 4.68 0.89 -4.30
C SER A 68 5.61 -0.32 -4.43
N ALA A 69 6.77 -0.31 -3.76
CA ALA A 69 7.69 -1.45 -3.78
C ALA A 69 7.05 -2.71 -3.19
N TYR A 70 6.39 -2.57 -2.03
CA TYR A 70 5.72 -3.69 -1.38
C TYR A 70 4.54 -4.18 -2.22
N GLY A 71 3.66 -3.29 -2.67
CA GLY A 71 2.51 -3.62 -3.52
C GLY A 71 2.92 -4.33 -4.81
N LEU A 72 3.95 -3.87 -5.51
CA LEU A 72 4.50 -4.55 -6.69
C LEU A 72 5.05 -5.94 -6.35
N SER A 73 5.79 -6.08 -5.24
CA SER A 73 6.30 -7.39 -4.84
C SER A 73 5.19 -8.41 -4.58
N LEU A 74 4.07 -7.95 -4.02
CA LEU A 74 2.91 -8.79 -3.76
C LEU A 74 2.15 -9.12 -5.05
N THR A 75 1.92 -8.12 -5.90
CA THR A 75 1.15 -8.26 -7.15
C THR A 75 1.78 -9.31 -8.07
N TYR A 76 3.11 -9.31 -8.15
CA TYR A 76 3.85 -10.18 -9.06
C TYR A 76 4.53 -11.35 -8.36
N SER A 77 4.27 -11.54 -7.05
CA SER A 77 4.90 -12.59 -6.23
C SER A 77 6.43 -12.58 -6.29
N CYS A 78 7.02 -11.39 -6.34
CA CYS A 78 8.47 -11.18 -6.36
C CYS A 78 9.05 -11.13 -4.95
N ARG A 79 10.34 -11.45 -4.83
CA ARG A 79 11.10 -11.15 -3.61
C ARG A 79 11.23 -9.62 -3.46
N LEU A 80 11.25 -9.13 -2.22
CA LEU A 80 11.39 -7.71 -1.94
C LEU A 80 12.69 -7.43 -1.22
N HIS A 81 13.51 -6.54 -1.76
CA HIS A 81 14.62 -5.92 -1.05
C HIS A 81 14.28 -4.47 -0.73
N LEU A 82 14.37 -4.12 0.55
CA LEU A 82 14.32 -2.74 1.04
C LEU A 82 15.63 -2.45 1.77
N ASP A 83 16.21 -1.28 1.52
CA ASP A 83 17.38 -0.85 2.26
C ASP A 83 17.05 -0.56 3.73
N GLN A 84 18.00 -0.87 4.61
CA GLN A 84 17.82 -0.74 6.05
C GLN A 84 17.54 0.71 6.46
N GLN A 85 18.16 1.70 5.81
CA GLN A 85 17.95 3.10 6.13
C GLN A 85 16.48 3.52 5.92
N LEU A 86 15.84 3.03 4.85
CA LEU A 86 14.43 3.28 4.61
C LEU A 86 13.55 2.66 5.71
N ILE A 87 13.87 1.42 6.09
CA ILE A 87 13.14 0.70 7.15
C ILE A 87 13.28 1.48 8.46
N ASP A 88 14.49 1.89 8.84
CA ASP A 88 14.77 2.63 10.06
C ASP A 88 14.00 3.96 10.10
N GLU A 89 13.99 4.71 9.00
CA GLU A 89 13.24 5.97 8.89
C GLU A 89 11.74 5.77 9.11
N LEU A 90 11.16 4.72 8.51
CA LEU A 90 9.75 4.42 8.71
C LEU A 90 9.47 3.88 10.12
N GLN A 91 10.37 3.07 10.67
CA GLN A 91 10.29 2.53 12.03
C GLN A 91 10.37 3.62 13.10
N LYS A 92 10.80 4.85 12.79
CA LYS A 92 10.63 5.98 13.73
C LYS A 92 9.16 6.20 14.10
N SER A 93 8.23 5.94 13.16
CA SER A 93 6.79 6.19 13.37
C SER A 93 5.94 4.92 13.40
N PHE A 94 6.38 3.85 12.74
CA PHE A 94 5.55 2.67 12.47
C PHE A 94 6.13 1.38 13.06
N GLU A 95 5.26 0.40 13.29
CA GLU A 95 5.57 -0.96 13.71
C GLU A 95 5.79 -1.87 12.49
N ILE A 96 6.81 -1.56 11.67
CA ILE A 96 7.12 -2.38 10.49
C ILE A 96 7.62 -3.75 10.92
N ASN A 97 6.95 -4.79 10.43
CA ASN A 97 7.27 -6.20 10.69
C ASN A 97 7.26 -7.00 9.38
N LEU A 98 8.37 -6.91 8.64
CA LEU A 98 8.58 -7.61 7.37
C LEU A 98 9.53 -8.78 7.61
N THR A 99 9.01 -10.00 7.49
CA THR A 99 9.76 -11.23 7.82
C THR A 99 10.43 -11.90 6.61
N ASN A 100 10.08 -11.49 5.38
CA ASN A 100 10.51 -12.14 4.14
C ASN A 100 11.26 -11.19 3.19
N LEU A 101 12.06 -10.28 3.74
CA LEU A 101 12.91 -9.39 2.94
C LEU A 101 14.13 -10.14 2.41
N LEU A 102 14.50 -9.86 1.17
CA LEU A 102 15.72 -10.34 0.56
C LEU A 102 16.92 -9.57 1.14
N PRO A 103 17.87 -10.23 1.82
CA PRO A 103 19.03 -9.54 2.39
C PRO A 103 19.97 -9.02 1.29
N LYS A 104 20.69 -7.94 1.59
CA LYS A 104 21.64 -7.30 0.66
C LYS A 104 22.68 -8.28 0.10
N SER A 105 23.15 -9.22 0.91
CA SER A 105 24.11 -10.25 0.49
C SER A 105 23.61 -11.13 -0.66
N GLN A 106 22.29 -11.33 -0.78
CA GLN A 106 21.67 -12.15 -1.82
C GLN A 106 21.33 -11.36 -3.10
N LEU A 107 21.55 -10.04 -3.13
CA LEU A 107 21.35 -9.23 -4.34
C LEU A 107 22.46 -9.44 -5.38
N ASN A 108 23.68 -9.70 -4.93
CA ASN A 108 24.87 -9.76 -5.79
C ASN A 108 24.88 -10.97 -6.73
N ASN A 109 24.04 -11.98 -6.45
CA ASN A 109 23.91 -13.19 -7.26
C ASN A 109 22.83 -13.07 -8.36
N SER A 110 22.14 -11.92 -8.45
CA SER A 110 21.09 -11.68 -9.44
C SER A 110 21.63 -10.88 -10.63
N THR A 111 21.72 -11.57 -11.75
CA THR A 111 21.83 -11.06 -13.12
C THR A 111 20.89 -9.88 -13.42
N LEU A 112 21.39 -8.91 -14.20
CA LEU A 112 20.70 -7.77 -14.83
C LEU A 112 19.61 -7.09 -13.97
N THR A 113 20.01 -6.09 -13.18
CA THR A 113 19.06 -5.18 -12.53
C THR A 113 18.66 -4.07 -13.50
N ASN A 114 17.39 -4.01 -13.90
CA ASN A 114 16.86 -2.86 -14.65
C ASN A 114 16.43 -1.77 -13.65
N ARG A 115 17.09 -0.62 -13.69
CA ARG A 115 16.73 0.51 -12.84
C ARG A 115 15.67 1.35 -13.55
N VAL A 116 14.48 1.42 -12.96
CA VAL A 116 13.37 2.18 -13.52
C VAL A 116 13.16 3.44 -12.69
N TYR A 117 13.15 4.59 -13.35
CA TYR A 117 12.84 5.87 -12.74
C TYR A 117 11.37 6.23 -12.92
N ASN A 118 10.70 6.65 -11.83
CA ASN A 118 9.34 7.11 -11.89
C ASN A 118 9.01 8.14 -10.79
N HIS A 119 8.33 9.23 -11.17
CA HIS A 119 7.75 10.19 -10.23
C HIS A 119 6.34 9.79 -9.82
N CYS A 120 5.39 9.96 -10.74
CA CYS A 120 3.94 9.89 -10.48
C CYS A 120 3.15 9.32 -11.66
N SER A 121 3.82 8.58 -12.57
CA SER A 121 3.17 7.96 -13.72
C SER A 121 2.88 6.48 -13.46
N TYR A 122 1.74 5.99 -13.95
CA TYR A 122 1.43 4.55 -13.90
C TYR A 122 2.07 3.86 -15.11
N ILE A 123 2.95 2.90 -14.86
CA ILE A 123 3.68 2.15 -15.88
C ILE A 123 3.24 0.69 -15.75
N PRO A 124 2.22 0.25 -16.50
CA PRO A 124 1.68 -1.11 -16.37
C PRO A 124 2.67 -2.20 -16.85
N ILE A 125 3.61 -1.84 -17.74
CA ILE A 125 4.52 -2.78 -18.41
C ILE A 125 5.70 -3.20 -17.52
N LEU A 126 5.82 -2.69 -16.28
CA LEU A 126 6.99 -2.92 -15.41
C LEU A 126 7.43 -4.38 -15.29
N LEU A 127 6.48 -5.32 -15.38
CA LEU A 127 6.74 -6.75 -15.24
C LEU A 127 6.01 -7.60 -16.29
N ASN A 128 5.73 -7.06 -17.48
CA ASN A 128 5.18 -7.86 -18.58
C ASN A 128 6.20 -8.93 -19.03
N SER A 129 5.89 -10.16 -18.62
CA SER A 129 6.42 -11.50 -18.94
C SER A 129 7.55 -11.61 -19.98
N ASN A 130 8.71 -12.13 -19.54
CA ASN A 130 9.20 -13.46 -19.95
C ASN A 130 10.57 -13.87 -19.36
N ASN A 131 11.31 -12.99 -18.67
CA ASN A 131 12.53 -13.42 -17.98
C ASN A 131 12.53 -13.06 -16.47
N SER A 132 13.31 -13.82 -15.72
CA SER A 132 13.68 -13.56 -14.32
C SER A 132 14.46 -12.26 -14.22
N TYR A 133 13.79 -11.15 -13.93
CA TYR A 133 14.42 -9.84 -13.81
C TYR A 133 14.34 -9.28 -12.38
N SER A 134 15.44 -8.65 -11.97
CA SER A 134 15.47 -7.75 -10.83
C SER A 134 15.15 -6.33 -11.32
N VAL A 135 14.17 -5.68 -10.69
CA VAL A 135 13.81 -4.28 -10.99
C VAL A 135 14.17 -3.41 -9.79
N GLU A 136 15.02 -2.41 -10.03
CA GLU A 136 15.33 -1.39 -9.05
C GLU A 136 14.43 -0.17 -9.26
N LEU A 137 13.64 0.16 -8.24
CA LEU A 137 12.77 1.32 -8.25
C LEU A 137 13.55 2.57 -7.82
N SER A 138 13.53 3.60 -8.65
CA SER A 138 14.14 4.90 -8.36
C SER A 138 13.13 6.04 -8.60
N GLY A 139 13.20 7.11 -7.81
CA GLY A 139 12.21 8.19 -7.84
C GLY A 139 11.15 8.08 -6.72
N TYR A 140 10.01 8.73 -6.88
CA TYR A 140 9.01 8.86 -5.81
C TYR A 140 7.86 7.85 -5.85
N TRP A 141 7.54 7.30 -7.04
CA TRP A 141 6.52 6.25 -7.20
C TRP A 141 5.17 6.57 -6.54
N GLN A 142 4.64 7.77 -6.75
CA GLN A 142 3.48 8.31 -6.02
C GLN A 142 2.12 7.89 -6.59
N VAL A 143 2.04 6.70 -7.18
CA VAL A 143 0.82 6.22 -7.84
C VAL A 143 0.21 5.09 -7.04
N TYR A 144 -0.99 5.32 -6.50
CA TYR A 144 -1.69 4.36 -5.66
C TYR A 144 -2.01 3.02 -6.35
N ARG A 145 -2.12 3.02 -7.70
CA ARG A 145 -2.39 1.82 -8.50
C ARG A 145 -1.34 0.71 -8.33
N TYR A 146 -0.13 1.03 -7.86
CA TYR A 146 0.87 -0.01 -7.60
C TYR A 146 0.59 -0.84 -6.35
N PHE A 147 -0.33 -0.41 -5.51
CA PHE A 147 -0.46 -0.97 -4.17
C PHE A 147 -1.88 -1.01 -3.61
N ILE A 148 -2.86 -0.50 -4.36
CA ILE A 148 -4.26 -0.42 -3.92
C ILE A 148 -4.85 -1.80 -3.58
N ASP A 149 -4.55 -2.82 -4.38
CA ASP A 149 -5.03 -4.19 -4.19
C ASP A 149 -4.42 -4.87 -2.96
N HIS A 150 -3.39 -4.26 -2.37
CA HIS A 150 -2.69 -4.75 -1.18
C HIS A 150 -2.71 -3.73 -0.04
N MET A 151 -3.60 -2.74 -0.09
CA MET A 151 -3.70 -1.66 0.89
C MET A 151 -3.80 -2.16 2.33
N GLU A 152 -4.58 -3.21 2.59
CA GLU A 152 -4.75 -3.75 3.94
C GLU A 152 -3.45 -4.35 4.48
N ARG A 153 -2.68 -5.06 3.64
CA ARG A 153 -1.37 -5.58 4.03
C ARG A 153 -0.36 -4.45 4.27
N ILE A 154 -0.42 -3.38 3.51
CA ILE A 154 0.41 -2.19 3.70
C ILE A 154 0.07 -1.48 5.01
N LYS A 155 -1.23 -1.30 5.31
CA LYS A 155 -1.69 -0.70 6.58
C LYS A 155 -1.22 -1.51 7.79
N GLN A 156 -1.20 -2.85 7.70
CA GLN A 156 -0.68 -3.70 8.77
C GLN A 156 0.79 -3.41 9.09
N GLN A 157 1.59 -3.08 8.08
CA GLN A 157 3.01 -2.69 8.24
C GLN A 157 3.17 -1.24 8.73
N LEU A 158 2.20 -0.37 8.42
CA LEU A 158 2.20 1.06 8.74
C LEU A 158 1.34 1.40 9.96
N ARG A 159 1.23 0.48 10.92
CA ARG A 159 0.58 0.77 12.21
C ARG A 159 1.47 1.72 13.01
N PHE A 160 0.89 2.81 13.49
CA PHE A 160 1.63 3.75 14.34
C PHE A 160 2.05 3.10 15.65
N LYS A 161 3.27 3.45 16.11
CA LYS A 161 3.74 3.09 17.45
C LYS A 161 2.80 3.62 18.53
N ARG A 162 2.65 2.85 19.61
CA ARG A 162 1.80 3.21 20.74
C ARG A 162 2.06 4.61 21.30
N SER A 163 3.32 5.01 21.44
CA SER A 163 3.70 6.34 21.93
C SER A 163 3.18 7.50 21.06
N ILE A 164 3.08 7.30 19.75
CA ILE A 164 2.50 8.29 18.84
C ILE A 164 0.98 8.35 19.03
N LEU A 165 0.33 7.18 19.14
CA LEU A 165 -1.11 7.11 19.38
C LEU A 165 -1.50 7.78 20.70
N ASP A 166 -0.75 7.54 21.78
CA ASP A 166 -1.02 8.16 23.07
C ASP A 166 -0.88 9.69 23.00
N ARG A 167 0.13 10.20 22.29
CA ARG A 167 0.29 11.63 22.06
C ARG A 167 -0.86 12.23 21.25
N VAL A 168 -1.34 11.52 20.24
CA VAL A 168 -2.47 11.96 19.40
C VAL A 168 -3.77 11.96 20.19
N ASN A 169 -4.05 10.90 20.97
CA ASN A 169 -5.25 10.83 21.82
C ASN A 169 -5.25 11.95 22.85
N ASN A 170 -4.12 12.17 23.54
CA ASN A 170 -3.97 13.29 24.48
C ASN A 170 -4.18 14.66 23.82
N PHE A 171 -3.80 14.81 22.56
CA PHE A 171 -4.06 16.03 21.80
C PHE A 171 -5.56 16.20 21.55
N PHE A 172 -6.26 15.16 21.08
CA PHE A 172 -7.70 15.24 20.82
C PHE A 172 -8.51 15.46 22.10
N ASP A 173 -8.17 14.77 23.19
CA ASP A 173 -8.83 14.90 24.50
C ASP A 173 -8.72 16.33 25.06
N LYS A 174 -7.61 17.02 24.79
CA LYS A 174 -7.38 18.40 25.25
C LYS A 174 -8.00 19.46 24.33
N ASN A 175 -8.07 19.21 23.02
CA ASN A 175 -8.36 20.25 22.03
C ASN A 175 -9.70 20.07 21.31
N THR A 176 -10.44 19.00 21.61
CA THR A 176 -11.72 18.72 20.97
C THR A 176 -12.83 18.70 22.02
N SER A 177 -13.91 19.45 21.77
CA SER A 177 -15.08 19.36 22.62
C SER A 177 -15.74 17.99 22.47
N LYS A 178 -16.23 17.43 23.59
CA LYS A 178 -16.97 16.15 23.61
C LYS A 178 -18.24 16.16 22.74
N ASN A 179 -18.72 17.35 22.37
CA ASN A 179 -19.92 17.56 21.56
C ASN A 179 -19.62 17.81 20.06
N VAL A 180 -18.38 17.62 19.60
CA VAL A 180 -18.05 17.74 18.17
C VAL A 180 -18.51 16.49 17.43
N SER A 181 -19.50 16.66 16.55
CA SER A 181 -20.00 15.58 15.68
C SER A 181 -19.28 15.50 14.34
N THR A 182 -18.48 16.52 13.96
CA THR A 182 -17.81 16.58 12.65
C THR A 182 -16.49 17.33 12.75
N SER A 183 -15.44 16.74 12.17
CA SER A 183 -14.11 17.33 12.06
C SER A 183 -13.69 17.40 10.60
N VAL A 184 -13.12 18.54 10.19
CA VAL A 184 -12.61 18.76 8.83
C VAL A 184 -11.09 18.94 8.88
N GLY A 185 -10.35 18.04 8.22
CA GLY A 185 -8.90 18.15 8.10
C GLY A 185 -8.50 18.98 6.88
N ILE A 186 -7.79 20.10 7.10
CA ILE A 186 -7.28 20.95 6.02
C ILE A 186 -5.75 20.90 6.05
N HIS A 187 -5.14 20.41 4.97
CA HIS A 187 -3.68 20.39 4.82
C HIS A 187 -3.26 21.39 3.74
N ILE A 188 -2.60 22.47 4.16
CA ILE A 188 -2.11 23.53 3.27
C ILE A 188 -0.59 23.39 3.12
N ARG A 189 -0.13 22.94 1.94
CA ARG A 189 1.31 22.83 1.63
C ARG A 189 1.82 24.14 1.02
N ARG A 190 2.63 24.89 1.80
CA ARG A 190 3.22 26.18 1.33
C ARG A 190 4.73 26.23 1.32
N GLY A 191 5.42 25.49 2.20
CA GLY A 191 6.84 25.75 2.50
C GLY A 191 7.76 25.79 1.28
N ASP A 192 7.72 24.78 0.44
CA ASP A 192 8.55 24.67 -0.77
C ASP A 192 8.17 25.65 -1.89
N PHE A 193 6.94 26.19 -1.88
CA PHE A 193 6.47 27.20 -2.84
C PHE A 193 6.91 28.62 -2.51
N LEU A 194 7.32 28.89 -1.26
CA LEU A 194 7.80 30.21 -0.83
C LEU A 194 9.26 30.47 -1.21
N ARG A 195 10.00 29.42 -1.58
CA ARG A 195 11.32 29.57 -2.20
C ARG A 195 11.11 29.85 -3.69
N VAL A 196 11.12 31.13 -4.06
CA VAL A 196 11.31 31.53 -5.46
C VAL A 196 12.57 30.82 -5.95
N ARG A 197 12.42 29.82 -6.83
CA ARG A 197 13.54 29.39 -7.66
C ARG A 197 13.88 30.62 -8.49
N ARG A 198 15.03 31.26 -8.23
CA ARG A 198 15.67 32.06 -9.27
C ARG A 198 15.91 31.08 -10.41
N VAL A 199 15.04 31.09 -11.41
CA VAL A 199 15.34 30.49 -12.69
C VAL A 199 16.50 31.34 -13.20
N SER A 200 17.73 30.84 -13.10
CA SER A 200 18.84 31.44 -13.81
C SER A 200 18.48 31.39 -15.29
N SER A 201 18.28 32.55 -15.88
CA SER A 201 18.02 32.77 -17.31
C SER A 201 19.19 32.36 -18.21
N ASP A 202 20.28 31.84 -17.65
CA ASP A 202 21.48 31.45 -18.37
C ASP A 202 21.34 30.06 -18.99
N LYS A 203 20.44 29.92 -19.95
CA LYS A 203 20.46 28.90 -21.02
C LYS A 203 19.29 29.11 -21.99
N TYR A 204 19.40 30.15 -22.80
CA TYR A 204 18.89 30.16 -24.17
C TYR A 204 19.98 30.74 -25.06
#